data_AF-A0A7S0PG86-F1
#
_entry.id   AF-A0A7S0PG86-F1
#
_cell.length_a   1.000
_cell.length_b   1.000
_cell.length_c   1.000
_cell.angle_alpha   90.00
_cell.angle_beta   90.00
_cell.angle_gamma   90.00
#
_symmetry.space_group_name_H-M   'P 1'
#
loop_
_entity.id
_entity.type
_entity.pdbx_description
1 polymer ?
#
loop_
_entity_poly.entity_id
_entity_poly.type
_entity_poly.pdbx_seq_one_letter_code
_entity_poly.pdbx_strand_id
1 'polypeptide(L)'
;VRKDASTSPCATKLPPAQSSKQPSIGPPLWSVRLSRASLFFTQHRYLLTLAIVLFLTYMSLVNLAVNALECHDRPVGGVSYLEADLSVQCFTGRHLSVVGGAVALLLFVGAGLPLSIFVALRGAVDRPSLRFMSDGYRPGLRWWEALVLLRKMGLVLAASLVTDASSQVAAAMLVLVPSVVLHVHHKPFEQRRFNILETLSLSAMIATATLSLVFLRARGGEQAVLEGRDQEVDPALDGIVTGLLVGANGLVMVLQALVVCRAGEGSGPASAALSGCMSRRREETSRPVLSNKLGTRPSIAATLQKHSSATMAKSQASHAADESKARRGRNVAEVIPARASDKRV
;
A
#
# COMPACT_ATOMS: atom_id res chain seq x y z
N VAL A 1 23.08 24.98 90.28
CA VAL A 1 22.00 25.98 90.15
C VAL A 1 22.25 26.78 88.86
N ARG A 2 21.24 26.82 87.96
CA ARG A 2 20.95 27.77 86.83
C ARG A 2 21.97 28.91 86.57
N LYS A 3 22.25 29.42 85.36
CA LYS A 3 21.63 29.40 84.01
C LYS A 3 22.55 30.16 83.03
N ASP A 4 22.51 29.76 81.75
CA ASP A 4 22.38 30.54 80.50
C ASP A 4 23.30 31.75 80.13
N ALA A 5 24.05 31.54 79.02
CA ALA A 5 23.91 32.19 77.70
C ALA A 5 24.77 33.40 77.23
N SER A 6 25.32 33.18 76.01
CA SER A 6 25.69 34.13 74.93
C SER A 6 26.96 34.96 75.13
N THR A 7 27.80 35.33 74.15
CA THR A 7 27.94 35.14 72.69
C THR A 7 29.38 35.56 72.30
N SER A 8 29.97 34.97 71.25
CA SER A 8 31.31 35.29 70.70
C SER A 8 31.38 36.65 70.00
N PRO A 9 32.59 37.22 69.77
CA PRO A 9 33.16 37.15 68.40
C PRO A 9 34.71 37.15 68.33
N CYS A 10 35.29 36.62 67.24
CA CYS A 10 36.26 37.29 66.34
C CYS A 10 36.98 36.25 65.46
N ALA A 11 36.74 36.28 64.14
CA ALA A 11 37.43 35.45 63.15
C ALA A 11 38.08 36.34 62.08
N THR A 12 39.32 35.98 61.73
CA THR A 12 40.31 36.75 60.98
C THR A 12 40.02 36.80 59.47
N LYS A 13 40.32 37.95 58.84
CA LYS A 13 40.18 38.27 57.41
C LYS A 13 41.19 37.53 56.51
N LEU A 14 40.75 37.12 55.31
CA LEU A 14 41.57 36.76 54.13
C LEU A 14 41.36 37.79 52.98
N PRO A 15 42.34 37.98 52.07
CA PRO A 15 42.26 38.96 50.97
C PRO A 15 41.53 38.42 49.71
N PRO A 16 41.13 39.30 48.77
CA PRO A 16 40.15 38.96 47.72
C PRO A 16 40.77 38.35 46.45
N ALA A 17 39.96 37.52 45.78
CA ALA A 17 40.27 36.80 44.55
C ALA A 17 40.09 37.65 43.27
N GLN A 18 40.91 37.36 42.27
CA GLN A 18 40.97 38.01 40.95
C GLN A 18 39.76 37.66 40.06
N SER A 19 39.27 38.67 39.32
CA SER A 19 38.23 38.54 38.29
C SER A 19 38.85 38.14 36.94
N SER A 20 38.51 36.95 36.44
CA SER A 20 38.76 36.55 35.05
C SER A 20 37.46 36.65 34.23
N LYS A 21 37.51 37.39 33.11
CA LYS A 21 36.41 37.49 32.15
C LYS A 21 36.25 36.16 31.40
N GLN A 22 35.05 35.55 31.47
CA GLN A 22 34.68 34.42 30.61
C GLN A 22 34.31 34.88 29.18
N PRO A 23 34.64 34.10 28.14
CA PRO A 23 34.20 34.37 26.77
C PRO A 23 32.73 33.97 26.60
N SER A 24 31.94 34.81 25.92
CA SER A 24 30.54 34.55 25.59
C SER A 24 30.43 33.38 24.59
N ILE A 25 29.89 32.26 25.04
CA ILE A 25 29.61 31.07 24.23
C ILE A 25 28.39 31.39 23.34
N GLY A 26 28.61 31.47 22.02
CA GLY A 26 27.51 31.55 21.05
C GLY A 26 26.60 30.31 21.12
N PRO A 27 25.33 30.40 20.70
CA PRO A 27 24.39 29.30 20.84
C PRO A 27 24.91 28.04 20.12
N PRO A 28 24.82 26.86 20.76
CA PRO A 28 25.44 25.65 20.25
C PRO A 28 24.79 25.20 18.93
N LEU A 29 25.59 24.65 18.02
CA LEU A 29 25.21 24.29 16.64
C LEU A 29 23.96 23.37 16.53
N TRP A 30 23.60 22.66 17.60
CA TRP A 30 22.38 21.86 17.69
C TRP A 30 21.12 22.71 17.81
N SER A 31 21.16 23.88 18.45
CA SER A 31 20.00 24.75 18.60
C SER A 31 19.58 25.37 17.26
N VAL A 32 20.54 25.75 16.42
CA VAL A 32 20.29 26.27 15.06
C VAL A 32 19.75 25.17 14.13
N ARG A 33 20.22 23.93 14.26
CA ARG A 33 19.67 22.77 13.51
C ARG A 33 18.25 22.41 13.95
N LEU A 34 17.96 22.46 15.25
CA LEU A 34 16.61 22.22 15.78
C LEU A 34 15.62 23.32 15.39
N SER A 35 16.04 24.58 15.28
CA SER A 35 15.20 25.69 14.79
C SER A 35 14.88 25.59 13.29
N ARG A 36 15.83 25.11 12.45
CA ARG A 36 15.56 24.87 11.03
C ARG A 36 14.72 23.64 10.78
N ALA A 37 14.94 22.56 11.55
CA ALA A 37 14.09 21.38 11.50
C ALA A 37 12.67 21.71 11.99
N SER A 38 12.49 22.44 13.10
CA SER A 38 11.16 22.82 13.58
C SER A 38 10.43 23.75 12.60
N LEU A 39 11.10 24.71 11.94
CA LEU A 39 10.48 25.51 10.88
C LEU A 39 10.08 24.68 9.65
N PHE A 40 10.95 23.78 9.18
CA PHE A 40 10.66 22.87 8.07
C PHE A 40 9.49 21.94 8.40
N PHE A 41 9.48 21.35 9.60
CA PHE A 41 8.38 20.52 10.09
C PHE A 41 7.09 21.30 10.34
N THR A 42 7.14 22.61 10.60
CA THR A 42 5.94 23.46 10.75
C THR A 42 5.40 23.91 9.39
N GLN A 43 6.28 24.14 8.41
CA GLN A 43 5.92 24.43 7.01
C GLN A 43 5.40 23.20 6.23
N HIS A 44 5.69 21.96 6.60
CA HIS A 44 5.16 20.80 5.86
C HIS A 44 3.85 20.22 6.43
N ARG A 45 3.38 20.70 7.60
CA ARG A 45 2.13 20.23 8.23
C ARG A 45 0.90 20.49 7.36
N TYR A 46 0.75 21.70 6.83
CA TYR A 46 -0.41 22.05 6.02
C TYR A 46 -0.46 21.25 4.71
N LEU A 47 0.70 20.91 4.12
CA LEU A 47 0.76 20.08 2.91
C LEU A 47 0.32 18.64 3.18
N LEU A 48 0.73 18.05 4.31
CA LEU A 48 0.30 16.72 4.69
C LEU A 48 -1.20 16.69 5.01
N THR A 49 -1.69 17.67 5.79
CA THR A 49 -3.13 17.80 6.08
C THR A 49 -3.94 18.00 4.81
N LEU A 50 -3.49 18.86 3.90
CA LEU A 50 -4.12 19.10 2.61
C LEU A 50 -4.13 17.82 1.75
N ALA A 51 -3.02 17.08 1.71
CA ALA A 51 -2.95 15.81 0.97
C ALA A 51 -3.91 14.76 1.54
N ILE A 52 -4.00 14.65 2.87
CA ILE A 52 -4.96 13.77 3.54
C ILE A 52 -6.40 14.18 3.19
N VAL A 53 -6.73 15.47 3.35
CA VAL A 53 -8.06 15.99 3.04
C VAL A 53 -8.39 15.73 1.56
N LEU A 54 -7.48 16.06 0.65
CA LEU A 54 -7.68 15.84 -0.79
C LEU A 54 -7.87 14.36 -1.12
N PHE A 55 -7.11 13.46 -0.48
CA PHE A 55 -7.26 12.03 -0.68
C PHE A 55 -8.62 11.52 -0.19
N LEU A 56 -9.08 12.00 0.97
CA LEU A 56 -10.39 11.65 1.53
C LEU A 56 -11.54 12.23 0.71
N THR A 57 -11.41 13.45 0.17
CA THR A 57 -12.43 14.12 -0.63
C THR A 57 -12.35 13.81 -2.12
N TYR A 58 -11.35 13.05 -2.57
CA TYR A 58 -11.14 12.72 -3.99
C TYR A 58 -12.40 12.12 -4.63
N MET A 59 -13.07 11.16 -3.97
CA MET A 59 -14.34 10.60 -4.48
C MET A 59 -15.39 11.68 -4.66
N SER A 60 -15.59 12.51 -3.65
CA SER A 60 -16.61 13.56 -3.68
C SER A 60 -16.32 14.58 -4.79
N LEU A 61 -15.05 14.92 -5.01
CA LEU A 61 -14.64 15.86 -6.06
C LEU A 61 -14.83 15.28 -7.46
N VAL A 62 -14.45 14.02 -7.68
CA VAL A 62 -14.63 13.35 -8.98
C VAL A 62 -16.13 13.20 -9.27
N ASN A 63 -16.94 12.74 -8.31
CA ASN A 63 -18.40 12.64 -8.49
C ASN A 63 -19.03 14.01 -8.76
N LEU A 64 -18.64 15.05 -8.02
CA LEU A 64 -19.15 16.41 -8.25
C LEU A 64 -18.86 16.89 -9.68
N ALA A 65 -17.65 16.64 -10.19
CA ALA A 65 -17.28 17.03 -11.53
C ALA A 65 -18.05 16.24 -12.60
N VAL A 66 -18.21 14.93 -12.41
CA VAL A 66 -18.93 14.07 -13.35
C VAL A 66 -20.43 14.41 -13.37
N ASN A 67 -21.08 14.57 -12.22
CA ASN A 67 -22.50 14.95 -12.13
C ASN A 67 -22.79 16.32 -12.76
N ALA A 68 -21.81 17.22 -12.80
CA ALA A 68 -21.95 18.52 -13.47
C ALA A 68 -21.92 18.42 -15.01
N LEU A 69 -21.47 17.27 -15.55
CA LEU A 69 -21.41 16.97 -16.98
C LEU A 69 -22.58 16.10 -17.47
N GLU A 70 -23.28 15.44 -16.55
CA GLU A 70 -24.37 14.50 -16.84
C GLU A 70 -25.64 15.23 -17.30
N CYS A 71 -25.87 15.20 -18.61
CA CYS A 71 -27.07 15.74 -19.25
C CYS A 71 -28.08 14.62 -19.48
N HIS A 72 -29.35 14.93 -19.31
CA HIS A 72 -30.42 13.98 -19.51
C HIS A 72 -30.45 13.48 -20.97
N ASP A 73 -30.43 12.16 -21.14
CA ASP A 73 -30.32 11.49 -22.44
C ASP A 73 -31.52 11.74 -23.37
N ARG A 74 -32.71 12.01 -22.81
CA ARG A 74 -33.94 12.23 -23.56
C ARG A 74 -34.24 13.72 -23.65
N PRO A 75 -34.02 14.39 -24.80
CA PRO A 75 -34.32 15.81 -24.93
C PRO A 75 -35.83 16.06 -24.83
N VAL A 76 -36.22 17.02 -24.00
CA VAL A 76 -37.62 17.45 -23.86
C VAL A 76 -37.82 18.69 -24.72
N GLY A 77 -38.62 18.56 -25.79
CA GLY A 77 -38.83 19.66 -26.74
C GLY A 77 -37.56 20.03 -27.53
N GLY A 78 -36.66 19.07 -27.77
CA GLY A 78 -35.41 19.28 -28.51
C GLY A 78 -34.27 19.90 -27.69
N VAL A 79 -34.46 20.10 -26.38
CA VAL A 79 -33.46 20.64 -25.45
C VAL A 79 -33.13 19.60 -24.38
N SER A 80 -31.84 19.41 -24.11
CA SER A 80 -31.37 18.57 -23.00
C SER A 80 -31.14 19.44 -21.76
N TYR A 81 -31.44 18.86 -20.59
CA TYR A 81 -31.31 19.52 -19.28
C TYR A 81 -30.29 18.77 -18.43
N LEU A 82 -29.69 19.45 -17.47
CA LEU A 82 -28.75 18.83 -16.53
C LEU A 82 -29.50 17.87 -15.60
N GLU A 83 -29.01 16.65 -15.40
CA GLU A 83 -29.71 15.64 -14.59
C GLU A 83 -29.73 16.00 -13.10
N ALA A 84 -28.65 16.61 -12.60
CA ALA A 84 -28.58 17.10 -11.23
C ALA A 84 -29.50 18.32 -10.95
N ASP A 85 -29.88 19.08 -11.98
CA ASP A 85 -30.77 20.24 -11.87
C ASP A 85 -31.49 20.50 -13.21
N LEU A 86 -32.73 20.01 -13.30
CA LEU A 86 -33.59 20.14 -14.49
C LEU A 86 -33.96 21.59 -14.84
N SER A 87 -33.62 22.58 -14.00
CA SER A 87 -33.81 23.99 -14.34
C SER A 87 -32.72 24.54 -15.29
N VAL A 88 -31.59 23.84 -15.42
CA VAL A 88 -30.45 24.27 -16.23
C VAL A 88 -30.44 23.55 -17.59
N GLN A 89 -30.47 24.32 -18.67
CA GLN A 89 -30.34 23.80 -20.04
C GLN A 89 -28.87 23.48 -20.37
N CYS A 90 -28.62 22.27 -20.86
CA CYS A 90 -27.31 21.83 -21.32
C CYS A 90 -26.88 22.59 -22.58
N PHE A 91 -25.56 22.71 -22.77
CA PHE A 91 -24.93 23.38 -23.93
C PHE A 91 -25.23 24.88 -24.08
N THR A 92 -25.82 25.50 -23.06
CA THR A 92 -25.96 26.96 -22.99
C THR A 92 -24.68 27.61 -22.45
N GLY A 93 -24.47 28.92 -22.69
CA GLY A 93 -23.26 29.62 -22.21
C GLY A 93 -23.03 29.51 -20.69
N ARG A 94 -24.10 29.41 -19.89
CA ARG A 94 -24.01 29.19 -18.45
C ARG A 94 -23.51 27.77 -18.13
N HIS A 95 -24.08 26.75 -18.77
CA HIS A 95 -23.64 25.36 -18.61
C HIS A 95 -22.20 25.15 -19.12
N LEU A 96 -21.82 25.81 -20.21
CA LEU A 96 -20.48 25.71 -20.78
C LEU A 96 -19.37 26.17 -19.80
N SER A 97 -19.63 27.20 -19.00
CA SER A 97 -18.71 27.63 -17.94
C SER A 97 -18.54 26.58 -16.84
N VAL A 98 -19.62 25.89 -16.47
CA VAL A 98 -19.62 24.78 -15.50
C VAL A 98 -18.89 23.57 -16.07
N VAL A 99 -19.14 23.24 -17.34
CA VAL A 99 -18.43 22.17 -18.06
C VAL A 99 -16.92 22.44 -18.06
N GLY A 100 -16.49 23.67 -18.35
CA GLY A 100 -15.08 24.06 -18.29
C GLY A 100 -14.47 23.83 -16.90
N GLY A 101 -15.18 24.23 -15.83
CA GLY A 101 -14.75 24.00 -14.45
C GLY A 101 -14.70 22.52 -14.06
N ALA A 102 -15.70 21.74 -14.46
CA ALA A 102 -15.78 20.30 -14.21
C ALA A 102 -14.67 19.52 -14.92
N VAL A 103 -14.42 19.83 -16.21
CA VAL A 103 -13.32 19.24 -16.98
C VAL A 103 -11.97 19.63 -16.37
N ALA A 104 -11.78 20.89 -15.96
CA ALA A 104 -10.57 21.30 -15.27
C ALA A 104 -10.39 20.52 -13.96
N LEU A 105 -11.44 20.36 -13.15
CA LEU A 105 -11.39 19.57 -11.91
C LEU A 105 -11.04 18.10 -12.18
N LEU A 106 -11.60 17.48 -13.21
CA LEU A 106 -11.24 16.11 -13.62
C LEU A 106 -9.80 16.00 -14.09
N LEU A 107 -9.29 16.97 -14.85
CA LEU A 107 -7.90 16.96 -15.32
C LEU A 107 -6.91 17.19 -14.18
N PHE A 108 -7.14 18.17 -13.30
CA PHE A 108 -6.21 18.52 -12.23
C PHE A 108 -6.30 17.56 -11.03
N VAL A 109 -7.51 17.27 -10.56
CA VAL A 109 -7.71 16.42 -9.38
C VAL A 109 -7.92 14.97 -9.78
N GLY A 110 -8.78 14.68 -10.76
CA GLY A 110 -9.08 13.31 -11.20
C GLY A 110 -7.86 12.58 -11.78
N ALA A 111 -7.24 13.15 -12.82
CA ALA A 111 -6.08 12.56 -13.49
C ALA A 111 -4.74 13.10 -12.97
N GLY A 112 -4.67 14.40 -12.66
CA GLY A 112 -3.43 15.07 -12.25
C GLY A 112 -2.89 14.57 -10.92
N LEU A 113 -3.77 14.31 -9.94
CA LEU A 113 -3.36 13.74 -8.65
C LEU A 113 -2.72 12.34 -8.83
N PRO A 114 -3.39 11.31 -9.38
CA PRO A 114 -2.78 10.00 -9.54
C PRO A 114 -1.54 10.04 -10.44
N LEU A 115 -1.51 10.87 -11.50
CA LEU A 115 -0.32 11.02 -12.34
C LEU A 115 0.86 11.61 -11.57
N SER A 116 0.61 12.64 -10.75
CA SER A 116 1.65 13.23 -9.90
C SER A 116 2.20 12.21 -8.89
N ILE A 117 1.34 11.37 -8.31
CA ILE A 117 1.71 10.30 -7.39
C ILE A 117 2.55 9.24 -8.12
N PHE A 118 2.11 8.81 -9.30
CA PHE A 118 2.81 7.84 -10.12
C PHE A 118 4.22 8.32 -10.47
N VAL A 119 4.35 9.55 -10.98
CA VAL A 119 5.66 10.14 -11.31
C VAL A 119 6.53 10.31 -10.07
N ALA A 120 5.95 10.74 -8.94
CA ALA A 120 6.69 10.96 -7.70
C ALA A 120 7.19 9.66 -7.05
N LEU A 121 6.45 8.56 -7.16
CA LEU A 121 6.72 7.28 -6.50
C LEU A 121 7.28 6.19 -7.42
N ARG A 122 7.41 6.47 -8.73
CA ARG A 122 8.11 5.59 -9.68
C ARG A 122 9.63 5.59 -9.46
N GLY A 123 10.18 6.67 -8.90
CA GLY A 123 11.60 6.79 -8.58
C GLY A 123 12.00 6.08 -7.28
N ALA A 124 13.29 5.76 -7.13
CA ALA A 124 13.85 5.14 -5.93
C ALA A 124 14.05 6.12 -4.74
N VAL A 125 13.63 7.39 -4.89
CA VAL A 125 13.86 8.43 -3.90
C VAL A 125 12.76 8.38 -2.84
N ASP A 126 13.13 8.06 -1.60
CA ASP A 126 12.21 8.13 -0.46
C ASP A 126 11.77 9.59 -0.23
N ARG A 127 10.46 9.83 -0.37
CA ARG A 127 9.82 11.13 -0.15
C ARG A 127 9.06 11.08 1.19
N PRO A 128 9.60 11.65 2.29
CA PRO A 128 8.99 11.52 3.61
C PRO A 128 7.59 12.13 3.71
N SER A 129 7.28 13.14 2.89
CA SER A 129 5.95 13.77 2.84
C SER A 129 4.86 12.87 2.26
N LEU A 130 5.20 11.98 1.32
CA LEU A 130 4.25 11.05 0.70
C LEU A 130 4.19 9.70 1.41
N ARG A 131 4.99 9.54 2.48
CA ARG A 131 5.09 8.29 3.22
C ARG A 131 3.74 7.86 3.78
N PHE A 132 2.91 8.79 4.23
CA PHE A 132 1.54 8.52 4.69
C PHE A 132 0.69 7.73 3.67
N MET A 133 0.81 8.08 2.40
CA MET A 133 0.00 7.50 1.33
C MET A 133 0.62 6.21 0.77
N SER A 134 1.95 6.07 0.85
CA SER A 134 2.66 4.88 0.37
C SER A 134 2.97 3.84 1.46
N ASP A 135 2.57 4.09 2.70
CA ASP A 135 2.85 3.18 3.82
C ASP A 135 2.06 1.87 3.65
N GLY A 136 2.69 0.73 3.94
CA GLY A 136 2.07 -0.59 3.79
C GLY A 136 2.14 -1.23 2.39
N TYR A 137 2.68 -0.53 1.39
CA TYR A 137 3.01 -1.09 0.08
C TYR A 137 4.42 -1.69 0.05
N ARG A 138 4.62 -2.75 -0.75
CA ARG A 138 5.95 -3.35 -0.97
C ARG A 138 6.91 -2.34 -1.61
N PRO A 139 8.23 -2.42 -1.31
CA PRO A 139 9.23 -1.60 -1.99
C PRO A 139 9.15 -1.84 -3.50
N GLY A 140 9.09 -0.76 -4.28
CA GLY A 140 8.92 -0.78 -5.74
C GLY A 140 7.48 -0.73 -6.25
N LEU A 141 6.47 -0.94 -5.39
CA LEU A 141 5.04 -0.86 -5.73
C LEU A 141 4.32 0.30 -5.03
N ARG A 142 5.04 1.28 -4.51
CA ARG A 142 4.44 2.45 -3.83
C ARG A 142 3.56 3.31 -4.73
N TRP A 143 3.82 3.31 -6.03
CA TRP A 143 3.00 3.98 -7.04
C TRP A 143 1.64 3.29 -7.26
N TRP A 144 1.40 2.12 -6.65
CA TRP A 144 0.14 1.38 -6.77
C TRP A 144 -1.08 2.19 -6.32
N GLU A 145 -0.92 3.10 -5.36
CA GLU A 145 -2.01 4.00 -4.95
C GLU A 145 -2.55 4.84 -6.12
N ALA A 146 -1.69 5.24 -7.07
CA ALA A 146 -2.14 5.93 -8.27
C ALA A 146 -3.07 5.05 -9.12
N LEU A 147 -2.79 3.75 -9.24
CA LEU A 147 -3.68 2.80 -9.93
C LEU A 147 -5.02 2.65 -9.20
N VAL A 148 -5.00 2.61 -7.87
CA VAL A 148 -6.23 2.54 -7.05
C VAL A 148 -7.11 3.77 -7.31
N LEU A 149 -6.54 4.97 -7.31
CA LEU A 149 -7.25 6.22 -7.61
C LEU A 149 -7.77 6.29 -9.06
N LEU A 150 -6.96 5.87 -10.04
CA LEU A 150 -7.36 5.81 -11.45
C LEU A 150 -8.50 4.83 -11.67
N ARG A 151 -8.45 3.64 -11.06
CA ARG A 151 -9.55 2.67 -11.09
C ARG A 151 -10.83 3.30 -10.57
N LYS A 152 -10.76 3.96 -9.40
CA LYS A 152 -11.94 4.56 -8.78
C LYS A 152 -12.55 5.66 -9.67
N MET A 153 -11.72 6.51 -10.29
CA MET A 153 -12.18 7.48 -11.30
C MET A 153 -12.80 6.77 -12.50
N GLY A 154 -12.18 5.71 -12.99
CA GLY A 154 -12.70 4.90 -14.09
C GLY A 154 -14.08 4.33 -13.82
N LEU A 155 -14.39 3.94 -12.57
CA LEU A 155 -15.73 3.49 -12.18
C LEU A 155 -16.76 4.62 -12.21
N VAL A 156 -16.42 5.82 -11.74
CA VAL A 156 -17.33 6.97 -11.81
C VAL A 156 -17.58 7.38 -13.27
N LEU A 157 -16.54 7.40 -14.09
CA LEU A 157 -16.67 7.69 -15.52
C LEU A 157 -17.47 6.61 -16.26
N ALA A 158 -17.25 5.33 -15.96
CA ALA A 158 -18.04 4.25 -16.53
C ALA A 158 -19.52 4.34 -16.15
N ALA A 159 -19.82 4.84 -14.94
CA ALA A 159 -21.19 5.03 -14.48
C ALA A 159 -21.91 6.20 -15.18
N SER A 160 -21.20 7.25 -15.59
CA SER A 160 -21.83 8.47 -16.13
C SER A 160 -21.68 8.64 -17.64
N LEU A 161 -20.56 8.20 -18.24
CA LEU A 161 -20.38 8.32 -19.70
C LEU A 161 -21.17 7.30 -20.50
N VAL A 162 -21.73 6.30 -19.81
CA VAL A 162 -22.43 5.19 -20.43
C VAL A 162 -23.89 5.23 -19.99
N THR A 163 -24.73 5.58 -20.95
CA THR A 163 -26.16 5.85 -20.76
C THR A 163 -26.97 4.56 -20.65
N ASP A 164 -26.63 3.55 -21.45
CA ASP A 164 -27.38 2.29 -21.46
C ASP A 164 -26.97 1.45 -20.25
N ALA A 165 -27.96 1.03 -19.44
CA ALA A 165 -27.70 0.33 -18.18
C ALA A 165 -26.91 -0.98 -18.39
N SER A 166 -27.11 -1.63 -19.54
CA SER A 166 -26.38 -2.87 -19.83
C SER A 166 -24.94 -2.64 -20.30
N SER A 167 -24.67 -1.56 -21.03
CA SER A 167 -23.31 -1.19 -21.42
C SER A 167 -22.56 -0.54 -20.25
N GLN A 168 -23.26 0.10 -19.31
CA GLN A 168 -22.70 0.68 -18.08
C GLN A 168 -22.06 -0.42 -17.21
N VAL A 169 -22.75 -1.56 -17.03
CA VAL A 169 -22.17 -2.71 -16.32
C VAL A 169 -20.97 -3.28 -17.08
N ALA A 170 -21.04 -3.39 -18.42
CA ALA A 170 -19.91 -3.84 -19.22
C ALA A 170 -18.69 -2.91 -19.08
N ALA A 171 -18.89 -1.59 -19.09
CA ALA A 171 -17.84 -0.61 -18.86
C ALA A 171 -17.23 -0.72 -17.46
N ALA A 172 -18.05 -0.93 -16.43
CA ALA A 172 -17.57 -1.20 -15.08
C ALA A 172 -16.72 -2.49 -15.03
N MET A 173 -17.12 -3.55 -15.75
CA MET A 173 -16.34 -4.80 -15.84
C MET A 173 -14.99 -4.60 -16.53
N LEU A 174 -14.92 -3.75 -17.57
CA LEU A 174 -13.66 -3.39 -18.23
C LEU A 174 -12.69 -2.68 -17.29
N VAL A 175 -13.18 -2.05 -16.22
CA VAL A 175 -12.35 -1.44 -15.16
C VAL A 175 -12.03 -2.45 -14.06
N LEU A 176 -13.02 -3.20 -13.58
CA LEU A 176 -12.89 -4.10 -12.42
C LEU A 176 -12.07 -5.36 -12.72
N VAL A 177 -12.25 -5.99 -13.88
CA VAL A 177 -11.57 -7.25 -14.21
C VAL A 177 -10.05 -7.06 -14.34
N PRO A 178 -9.53 -6.07 -15.10
CA PRO A 178 -8.09 -5.80 -15.11
C PRO A 178 -7.57 -5.43 -13.72
N SER A 179 -8.36 -4.70 -12.94
CA SER A 179 -7.98 -4.30 -11.57
C SER A 179 -7.77 -5.49 -10.65
N VAL A 180 -8.68 -6.47 -10.65
CA VAL A 180 -8.52 -7.68 -9.82
C VAL A 180 -7.39 -8.57 -10.32
N VAL A 181 -7.23 -8.70 -11.65
CA VAL A 181 -6.12 -9.48 -12.24
C VAL A 181 -4.77 -8.87 -11.86
N LEU A 182 -4.61 -7.56 -12.04
CA LEU A 182 -3.39 -6.85 -11.68
C LEU A 182 -3.09 -6.98 -10.19
N HIS A 183 -4.11 -6.83 -9.33
CA HIS A 183 -3.98 -6.92 -7.88
C HIS A 183 -3.56 -8.31 -7.40
N VAL A 184 -4.21 -9.36 -7.90
CA VAL A 184 -3.88 -10.76 -7.57
C VAL A 184 -2.49 -11.14 -8.08
N HIS A 185 -2.08 -10.61 -9.22
CA HIS A 185 -0.77 -10.85 -9.81
C HIS A 185 0.36 -10.16 -9.01
N HIS A 186 0.22 -8.86 -8.71
CA HIS A 186 1.30 -8.07 -8.11
C HIS A 186 1.33 -8.10 -6.58
N LYS A 187 0.20 -8.39 -5.92
CA LYS A 187 0.08 -8.46 -4.45
C LYS A 187 0.78 -7.26 -3.76
N PRO A 188 0.33 -6.04 -4.07
CA PRO A 188 1.06 -4.79 -3.81
C PRO A 188 1.28 -4.51 -2.32
N PHE A 189 0.40 -5.01 -1.45
CA PHE A 189 0.52 -4.77 -0.02
C PHE A 189 1.58 -5.68 0.62
N GLU A 190 2.31 -5.14 1.59
CA GLU A 190 3.32 -5.87 2.35
C GLU A 190 2.66 -6.99 3.17
N GLN A 191 1.56 -6.65 3.86
CA GLN A 191 0.77 -7.60 4.62
C GLN A 191 -0.16 -8.40 3.71
N ARG A 192 -0.13 -9.74 3.83
CA ARG A 192 -1.01 -10.64 3.06
C ARG A 192 -2.51 -10.37 3.31
N ARG A 193 -2.85 -9.92 4.51
CA ARG A 193 -4.24 -9.63 4.94
C ARG A 193 -4.87 -8.54 4.07
N PHE A 194 -4.17 -7.43 3.83
CA PHE A 194 -4.67 -6.36 2.96
C PHE A 194 -4.82 -6.82 1.51
N ASN A 195 -3.93 -7.70 1.01
CA ASN A 195 -4.11 -8.29 -0.31
C ASN A 195 -5.39 -9.14 -0.40
N ILE A 196 -5.72 -9.91 0.65
CA ILE A 196 -6.96 -10.70 0.71
C ILE A 196 -8.17 -9.79 0.78
N LEU A 197 -8.16 -8.78 1.66
CA LEU A 197 -9.28 -7.84 1.82
C LEU A 197 -9.60 -7.12 0.52
N GLU A 198 -8.58 -6.63 -0.18
CA GLU A 198 -8.75 -5.96 -1.47
C GLU A 198 -9.19 -6.93 -2.58
N THR A 199 -8.76 -8.19 -2.55
CA THR A 199 -9.26 -9.20 -3.49
C THR A 199 -10.75 -9.49 -3.23
N LEU A 200 -11.13 -9.62 -1.96
CA LEU A 200 -12.52 -9.84 -1.56
C LEU A 200 -13.41 -8.67 -1.97
N SER A 201 -12.99 -7.42 -1.70
CA SER A 201 -13.77 -6.23 -2.09
C SER A 201 -13.93 -6.12 -3.61
N LEU A 202 -12.87 -6.33 -4.40
CA LEU A 202 -12.95 -6.31 -5.86
C LEU A 202 -13.84 -7.45 -6.41
N SER A 203 -13.71 -8.65 -5.87
CA SER A 203 -14.57 -9.78 -6.27
C SER A 203 -16.05 -9.54 -5.95
N ALA A 204 -16.33 -8.88 -4.83
CA ALA A 204 -17.69 -8.53 -4.43
C ALA A 204 -18.29 -7.52 -5.40
N MET A 205 -17.57 -6.45 -5.74
CA MET A 205 -18.02 -5.48 -6.74
C MET A 205 -18.33 -6.14 -8.10
N ILE A 206 -17.50 -7.10 -8.54
CA ILE A 206 -17.75 -7.86 -9.77
C ILE A 206 -19.00 -8.74 -9.63
N ALA A 207 -19.16 -9.45 -8.50
CA ALA A 207 -20.34 -10.28 -8.28
C ALA A 207 -21.63 -9.45 -8.22
N THR A 208 -21.62 -8.31 -7.52
CA THR A 208 -22.74 -7.37 -7.47
C THR A 208 -23.09 -6.87 -8.86
N ALA A 209 -22.10 -6.38 -9.62
CA ALA A 209 -22.33 -5.88 -10.98
C ALA A 209 -22.91 -6.97 -11.91
N THR A 210 -22.40 -8.21 -11.81
CA THR A 210 -22.92 -9.34 -12.59
C THR A 210 -24.37 -9.66 -12.23
N LEU A 211 -24.70 -9.70 -10.94
CA LEU A 211 -26.06 -9.97 -10.48
C LEU A 211 -27.03 -8.86 -10.89
N SER A 212 -26.62 -7.60 -10.79
CA SER A 212 -27.39 -6.45 -11.27
C SER A 212 -27.70 -6.53 -12.77
N LEU A 213 -26.74 -6.96 -13.60
CA LEU A 213 -26.96 -7.16 -15.03
C LEU A 213 -27.92 -8.32 -15.32
N VAL A 214 -27.77 -9.45 -14.64
CA VAL A 214 -28.67 -10.60 -14.78
C VAL A 214 -30.10 -10.20 -14.42
N PHE A 215 -30.27 -9.43 -13.35
CA PHE A 215 -31.56 -8.90 -12.94
C PHE A 215 -32.19 -7.98 -13.99
N LEU A 216 -31.40 -7.02 -14.52
CA LEU A 216 -31.85 -6.13 -15.58
C LEU A 216 -32.32 -6.91 -16.82
N ARG A 217 -31.60 -7.98 -17.18
CA ARG A 217 -31.96 -8.85 -18.31
C ARG A 217 -33.19 -9.70 -18.01
N ALA A 218 -33.34 -10.21 -16.78
CA ALA A 218 -34.51 -10.96 -16.34
C ALA A 218 -35.80 -10.12 -16.38
N ARG A 219 -35.70 -8.80 -16.16
CA ARG A 219 -36.81 -7.85 -16.31
C ARG A 219 -37.17 -7.49 -17.76
N GLY A 220 -36.62 -8.18 -18.77
CA GLY A 220 -36.88 -7.88 -20.18
C GLY A 220 -35.96 -6.81 -20.77
N GLY A 221 -34.89 -6.46 -20.05
CA GLY A 221 -33.90 -5.49 -20.52
C GLY A 221 -34.43 -4.06 -20.55
N GLU A 222 -33.65 -3.19 -21.19
CA GLU A 222 -33.88 -1.75 -21.22
C GLU A 222 -35.14 -1.36 -22.01
N GLN A 223 -35.52 -2.17 -22.99
CA GLN A 223 -36.69 -1.92 -23.85
C GLN A 223 -38.02 -2.01 -23.07
N ALA A 224 -38.13 -2.91 -22.10
CA ALA A 224 -39.31 -3.01 -21.25
C ALA A 224 -39.50 -1.76 -20.36
N VAL A 225 -38.40 -1.16 -19.90
CA VAL A 225 -38.41 0.09 -19.11
C VAL A 225 -38.79 1.29 -19.99
N LEU A 226 -38.31 1.32 -21.24
CA LEU A 226 -38.60 2.38 -22.21
C LEU A 226 -40.07 2.41 -22.65
N GLU A 227 -40.70 1.25 -22.80
CA GLU A 227 -42.10 1.14 -23.22
C GLU A 227 -43.10 1.52 -22.13
N GLY A 228 -42.65 1.78 -20.89
CA GLY A 228 -43.54 2.15 -19.77
C GLY A 228 -44.63 1.11 -19.53
N ARG A 229 -44.41 -0.13 -19.97
CA ARG A 229 -45.34 -1.23 -19.74
C ARG A 229 -45.35 -1.44 -18.23
N ASP A 230 -46.52 -1.37 -17.60
CA ASP A 230 -46.69 -1.76 -16.20
C ASP A 230 -46.11 -3.16 -16.05
N GLN A 231 -44.88 -3.21 -15.54
CA GLN A 231 -44.16 -4.46 -15.38
C GLN A 231 -44.90 -5.19 -14.27
N GLU A 232 -45.59 -6.29 -14.59
CA GLU A 232 -46.02 -7.22 -13.55
C GLU A 232 -44.77 -7.68 -12.82
N VAL A 233 -44.53 -7.05 -11.67
CA VAL A 233 -43.42 -7.35 -10.79
C VAL A 233 -43.74 -8.72 -10.21
N ASP A 234 -43.04 -9.77 -10.64
CA ASP A 234 -43.06 -11.02 -9.90
C ASP A 234 -42.38 -10.75 -8.54
N PRO A 235 -43.15 -10.65 -7.44
CA PRO A 235 -42.59 -10.30 -6.14
C PRO A 235 -41.62 -11.38 -5.65
N ALA A 236 -41.75 -12.62 -6.15
CA ALA A 236 -40.84 -13.70 -5.81
C ALA A 236 -39.47 -13.48 -6.46
N LEU A 237 -39.41 -13.10 -7.75
CA LEU A 237 -38.15 -12.83 -8.45
C LEU A 237 -37.39 -11.68 -7.81
N ASP A 238 -38.09 -10.58 -7.50
CA ASP A 238 -37.51 -9.42 -6.82
C ASP A 238 -36.98 -9.75 -5.44
N GLY A 239 -37.74 -10.53 -4.66
CA GLY A 239 -37.33 -11.00 -3.34
C GLY A 239 -36.08 -11.89 -3.41
N ILE A 240 -36.03 -12.81 -4.37
CA ILE A 240 -34.88 -13.71 -4.58
C ILE A 240 -33.63 -12.92 -4.95
N VAL A 241 -33.71 -12.02 -5.93
CA VAL A 241 -32.55 -11.24 -6.39
C VAL A 241 -32.05 -10.31 -5.30
N THR A 242 -32.96 -9.61 -4.62
CA THR A 242 -32.61 -8.73 -3.49
C THR A 242 -31.96 -9.54 -2.36
N GLY A 243 -32.53 -10.69 -2.02
CA GLY A 243 -31.96 -11.62 -1.03
C GLY A 243 -30.57 -12.11 -1.42
N LEU A 244 -30.35 -12.45 -2.70
CA LEU A 244 -29.05 -12.88 -3.20
C LEU A 244 -28.02 -11.74 -3.17
N LEU A 245 -28.42 -10.52 -3.53
CA LEU A 245 -27.55 -9.34 -3.53
C LEU A 245 -27.13 -8.97 -2.10
N VAL A 246 -28.09 -8.91 -1.17
CA VAL A 246 -27.85 -8.63 0.25
C VAL A 246 -27.04 -9.77 0.88
N GLY A 247 -27.38 -11.02 0.58
CA GLY A 247 -26.69 -12.20 1.09
C GLY A 247 -25.24 -12.29 0.61
N ALA A 248 -24.97 -12.07 -0.67
CA ALA A 248 -23.62 -12.09 -1.24
C ALA A 248 -22.74 -10.96 -0.67
N ASN A 249 -23.27 -9.74 -0.61
CA ASN A 249 -22.54 -8.61 -0.03
C ASN A 249 -22.33 -8.77 1.49
N GLY A 250 -23.35 -9.24 2.21
CA GLY A 250 -23.26 -9.55 3.63
C GLY A 250 -22.23 -10.64 3.92
N LEU A 251 -22.20 -11.71 3.12
CA LEU A 251 -21.19 -12.77 3.23
C LEU A 251 -19.78 -12.22 3.06
N VAL A 252 -19.55 -11.36 2.06
CA VAL A 252 -18.24 -10.72 1.86
C VAL A 252 -17.88 -9.85 3.06
N MET A 253 -18.81 -9.05 3.59
CA MET A 253 -18.56 -8.24 4.79
C MET A 253 -18.17 -9.10 5.99
N VAL A 254 -18.85 -10.23 6.19
CA VAL A 254 -18.50 -11.20 7.25
C VAL A 254 -17.11 -11.78 7.02
N LEU A 255 -16.78 -12.19 5.79
CA LEU A 255 -15.45 -12.70 5.46
C LEU A 255 -14.35 -11.67 5.70
N GLN A 256 -14.58 -10.40 5.32
CA GLN A 256 -13.65 -9.30 5.60
C GLN A 256 -13.49 -9.08 7.11
N ALA A 257 -14.59 -9.04 7.86
CA ALA A 257 -14.55 -8.93 9.32
C ALA A 257 -13.78 -10.08 9.96
N LEU A 258 -13.96 -11.33 9.51
CA LEU A 258 -13.22 -12.49 10.00
C LEU A 258 -11.72 -12.39 9.71
N VAL A 259 -11.33 -11.89 8.53
CA VAL A 259 -9.91 -11.67 8.18
C VAL A 259 -9.29 -10.61 9.09
N VAL A 260 -10.04 -9.55 9.45
CA VAL A 260 -9.62 -8.51 10.39
C VAL A 260 -9.57 -9.03 11.83
N CYS A 261 -10.57 -9.78 12.30
CA CYS A 261 -10.61 -10.32 13.66
C CYS A 261 -9.49 -11.33 13.94
N ARG A 262 -9.25 -12.26 12.99
CA ARG A 262 -8.12 -13.20 13.08
C ARG A 262 -6.75 -12.50 13.08
N ALA A 263 -6.71 -11.26 12.58
CA ALA A 263 -5.50 -10.46 12.65
C ALA A 263 -5.14 -10.07 14.08
N GLY A 264 -6.15 -9.75 14.90
CA GLY A 264 -6.00 -9.37 16.31
C GLY A 264 -5.63 -10.53 17.22
N GLU A 265 -6.15 -11.73 16.95
CA GLU A 265 -5.84 -12.94 17.74
C GLU A 265 -4.39 -13.39 17.59
N GLY A 266 -3.80 -13.24 16.40
CA GLY A 266 -2.39 -13.57 16.16
C GLY A 266 -1.38 -12.61 16.81
N SER A 267 -1.85 -11.44 17.29
CA SER A 267 -1.04 -10.44 18.00
C SER A 267 -1.27 -10.42 19.53
N GLY A 268 -2.04 -11.37 20.06
CA GLY A 268 -2.26 -11.49 21.51
C GLY A 268 -1.00 -11.93 22.26
N PRO A 269 -0.84 -11.55 23.55
CA PRO A 269 0.31 -11.91 24.39
C PRO A 269 0.51 -13.44 24.55
N ALA A 270 -0.51 -14.24 24.26
CA ALA A 270 -0.45 -15.71 24.30
C ALA A 270 0.50 -16.30 23.23
N SER A 271 0.58 -15.71 22.03
CA SER A 271 1.50 -16.18 20.97
C SER A 271 2.95 -15.82 21.28
N ALA A 272 3.18 -14.63 21.87
CA ALA A 272 4.50 -14.21 22.34
C ALA A 272 4.99 -15.06 23.54
N ALA A 273 4.10 -15.42 24.46
CA ALA A 273 4.41 -16.31 25.59
C ALA A 273 4.76 -17.73 25.13
N LEU A 274 4.07 -18.26 24.11
CA LEU A 274 4.38 -19.58 23.53
C LEU A 274 5.71 -19.58 22.78
N SER A 275 6.05 -18.52 22.03
CA SER A 275 7.37 -18.39 21.39
C SER A 275 8.49 -18.25 22.43
N GLY A 276 8.25 -17.52 23.52
CA GLY A 276 9.16 -17.41 24.66
C GLY A 276 9.39 -18.77 25.35
N CYS A 277 8.32 -19.52 25.63
CA CYS A 277 8.40 -20.85 26.24
C CYS A 277 9.09 -21.89 25.35
N MET A 278 8.91 -21.83 24.03
CA MET A 278 9.62 -22.74 23.10
C MET A 278 11.12 -22.42 23.00
N SER A 279 11.51 -21.14 23.05
CA SER A 279 12.92 -20.76 23.09
C SER A 279 13.60 -21.18 24.41
N ARG A 280 12.90 -21.04 25.55
CA ARG A 280 13.41 -21.43 26.88
C ARG A 280 13.54 -22.95 27.04
N ARG A 281 12.60 -23.73 26.48
CA ARG A 281 12.67 -25.20 26.47
C ARG A 281 13.85 -25.72 25.63
N ARG A 282 14.26 -24.98 24.59
CA ARG A 282 15.43 -25.36 23.77
C ARG A 282 16.76 -25.19 24.52
N GLU A 283 16.82 -24.27 25.47
CA GLU A 283 18.02 -23.98 26.27
C GLU A 283 18.17 -24.93 27.48
N GLU A 284 17.06 -25.45 27.99
CA GLU A 284 17.05 -26.39 29.13
C GLU A 284 17.38 -27.84 28.74
N THR A 285 17.25 -28.18 27.45
CA THR A 285 17.63 -29.52 26.92
C THR A 285 19.13 -29.63 26.61
N SER A 286 19.91 -28.56 26.80
CA SER A 286 21.37 -28.53 26.54
C SER A 286 22.24 -28.47 27.80
N ARG A 287 21.68 -28.70 29.00
CA ARG A 287 22.49 -28.80 30.23
C ARG A 287 23.04 -30.24 30.39
N PRO A 288 24.36 -30.46 30.39
CA PRO A 288 24.93 -31.77 30.66
C PRO A 288 24.74 -32.16 32.13
N VAL A 289 24.36 -33.42 32.36
CA VAL A 289 24.22 -34.07 33.66
C VAL A 289 25.57 -34.08 34.39
N LEU A 290 25.65 -33.41 35.53
CA LEU A 290 26.82 -33.37 36.40
C LEU A 290 26.91 -34.70 37.19
N SER A 291 27.75 -35.62 36.73
CA SER A 291 28.13 -36.81 37.49
C SER A 291 29.29 -36.47 38.43
N ASN A 292 29.04 -36.54 39.73
CA ASN A 292 30.06 -36.43 40.77
C ASN A 292 31.04 -37.60 40.68
N LYS A 293 32.33 -37.34 40.41
CA LYS A 293 33.41 -38.19 40.89
C LYS A 293 34.61 -37.39 41.41
N LEU A 294 34.86 -37.72 42.67
CA LEU A 294 35.98 -37.47 43.55
C LEU A 294 37.36 -37.73 42.89
N GLY A 295 38.28 -36.79 43.07
CA GLY A 295 39.70 -37.06 43.35
C GLY A 295 40.65 -37.47 42.21
N THR A 296 41.91 -37.06 42.39
CA THR A 296 43.19 -37.50 41.79
C THR A 296 43.70 -36.84 40.49
N ARG A 297 44.91 -36.27 40.61
CA ARG A 297 45.84 -35.70 39.61
C ARG A 297 46.41 -36.81 38.67
N PRO A 298 47.40 -36.53 37.78
CA PRO A 298 47.38 -35.72 36.55
C PRO A 298 47.83 -36.53 35.30
N SER A 299 47.80 -35.89 34.12
CA SER A 299 48.60 -36.21 32.91
C SER A 299 48.09 -37.21 31.87
N ILE A 300 48.54 -36.95 30.63
CA ILE A 300 48.60 -37.77 29.41
C ILE A 300 47.33 -37.86 28.54
N ALA A 301 47.03 -36.82 27.76
CA ALA A 301 46.34 -36.95 26.47
C ALA A 301 46.47 -35.71 25.55
N ALA A 302 47.53 -34.91 25.70
CA ALA A 302 47.78 -33.71 24.90
C ALA A 302 48.44 -33.99 23.52
N THR A 303 48.37 -35.21 22.99
CA THR A 303 49.23 -35.60 21.84
C THR A 303 48.50 -36.21 20.64
N LEU A 304 47.16 -36.24 20.58
CA LEU A 304 46.46 -36.91 19.45
C LEU A 304 45.38 -36.10 18.73
N GLN A 305 45.43 -34.76 18.77
CA GLN A 305 44.48 -33.93 18.00
C GLN A 305 45.10 -32.78 17.21
N LYS A 306 46.44 -32.71 17.13
CA LYS A 306 47.16 -31.75 16.29
C LYS A 306 47.53 -32.27 14.90
N HIS A 307 47.17 -33.52 14.57
CA HIS A 307 47.53 -34.17 13.30
C HIS A 307 46.38 -34.33 12.28
N SER A 308 45.15 -33.89 12.58
CA SER A 308 43.98 -34.08 11.69
C SER A 308 43.57 -32.82 10.89
N SER A 309 44.03 -31.63 11.29
CA SER A 309 43.65 -30.36 10.65
C SER A 309 44.55 -29.94 9.48
N ALA A 310 45.65 -30.66 9.23
CA ALA A 310 46.60 -30.37 8.15
C ALA A 310 46.31 -31.13 6.83
N THR A 311 45.38 -32.09 6.85
CA THR A 311 45.12 -33.02 5.72
C THR A 311 43.88 -32.69 4.91
N MET A 312 42.97 -31.83 5.39
CA MET A 312 41.75 -31.43 4.65
C MET A 312 41.91 -30.15 3.80
N ALA A 313 42.90 -29.30 4.11
CA ALA A 313 43.16 -28.06 3.35
C ALA A 313 43.94 -28.28 2.03
N LYS A 314 44.43 -29.50 1.78
CA LYS A 314 45.14 -29.87 0.54
C LYS A 314 44.28 -30.56 -0.53
N SER A 315 43.00 -30.84 -0.23
CA SER A 315 42.07 -31.56 -1.12
C SER A 315 41.19 -30.64 -1.99
N GLN A 316 40.98 -29.38 -1.59
CA GLN A 316 40.11 -28.44 -2.34
C GLN A 316 40.84 -27.58 -3.38
N ALA A 317 42.17 -27.56 -3.39
CA ALA A 317 42.96 -26.79 -4.36
C ALA A 317 43.25 -27.54 -5.69
N SER A 318 43.02 -28.85 -5.75
CA SER A 318 43.29 -29.68 -6.94
C SER A 318 42.09 -29.80 -7.89
N HIS A 319 40.87 -29.50 -7.46
CA HIS A 319 39.67 -29.65 -8.30
C HIS A 319 39.32 -28.41 -9.15
N ALA A 320 39.83 -27.21 -8.80
CA ALA A 320 39.54 -25.98 -9.55
C ALA A 320 40.47 -25.73 -10.75
N ALA A 321 41.60 -26.46 -10.85
CA ALA A 321 42.56 -26.30 -11.95
C ALA A 321 42.22 -27.15 -13.19
N ASP A 322 41.37 -28.17 -13.06
CA ASP A 322 41.10 -29.15 -14.14
C ASP A 322 39.92 -28.74 -15.05
N GLU A 323 38.93 -28.00 -14.53
CA GLU A 323 37.79 -27.52 -15.33
C GLU A 323 38.13 -26.37 -16.31
N SER A 324 39.20 -25.62 -16.05
CA SER A 324 39.61 -24.51 -16.93
C SER A 324 40.36 -24.95 -18.20
N LYS A 325 40.89 -26.18 -18.23
CA LYS A 325 41.59 -26.76 -19.39
C LYS A 325 40.65 -27.44 -20.39
N ALA A 326 39.51 -27.96 -19.93
CA ALA A 326 38.52 -28.64 -20.77
C ALA A 326 37.64 -27.69 -21.62
N ARG A 327 37.58 -26.39 -21.28
CA ARG A 327 36.77 -25.39 -21.99
C ARG A 327 37.50 -24.68 -23.14
N ARG A 328 38.83 -24.84 -23.25
CA ARG A 328 39.68 -24.17 -24.26
C ARG A 328 39.95 -25.01 -25.51
N GLY A 329 39.60 -26.30 -25.51
CA GLY A 329 39.79 -27.22 -26.64
C GLY A 329 38.61 -27.36 -27.60
N ARG A 330 37.48 -26.69 -27.36
CA ARG A 330 36.23 -26.90 -28.12
C ARG A 330 35.91 -25.83 -29.18
N ASN A 331 36.75 -24.80 -29.33
CA ASN A 331 36.51 -23.66 -30.22
C ASN A 331 37.45 -23.60 -31.45
N VAL A 332 38.10 -24.72 -31.82
CA VAL A 332 38.95 -24.80 -33.02
C VAL A 332 38.59 -26.06 -33.80
N ALA A 333 37.43 -26.06 -34.43
CA ALA A 333 37.13 -26.89 -35.58
C ALA A 333 35.94 -26.27 -36.33
N GLU A 334 35.99 -26.35 -37.66
CA GLU A 334 34.92 -26.04 -38.63
C GLU A 334 34.93 -24.65 -39.26
N VAL A 335 35.82 -24.49 -40.24
CA VAL A 335 35.73 -23.54 -41.35
C VAL A 335 36.02 -24.32 -42.64
N ILE A 336 35.01 -24.60 -43.48
CA ILE A 336 35.14 -24.78 -44.95
C ILE A 336 33.83 -24.30 -45.63
N PRO A 337 33.86 -23.64 -46.81
CA PRO A 337 32.76 -22.83 -47.34
C PRO A 337 32.04 -23.37 -48.59
N ALA A 338 30.97 -22.64 -48.96
CA ALA A 338 30.36 -22.43 -50.28
C ALA A 338 29.39 -23.48 -50.87
N ARG A 339 28.14 -23.06 -51.17
CA ARG A 339 27.63 -22.82 -52.55
C ARG A 339 26.20 -22.26 -52.59
N ALA A 340 25.95 -21.51 -53.66
CA ALA A 340 24.74 -20.80 -54.03
C ALA A 340 23.64 -21.67 -54.68
N SER A 341 22.39 -21.19 -54.62
CA SER A 341 21.31 -21.18 -55.66
C SER A 341 19.97 -20.94 -54.95
N ASP A 342 19.24 -19.84 -55.20
CA ASP A 342 18.33 -19.54 -56.34
C ASP A 342 16.86 -20.00 -56.12
N LYS A 343 15.94 -19.08 -56.45
CA LYS A 343 14.47 -19.17 -56.66
C LYS A 343 13.54 -19.46 -55.47
N ARG A 344 12.60 -18.54 -55.13
CA ARG A 344 11.35 -18.13 -55.83
C ARG A 344 10.24 -19.17 -55.63
N VAL A 345 9.20 -18.82 -54.87
CA VAL A 345 7.75 -18.72 -55.19
C VAL A 345 7.09 -18.03 -54.01
#